data_AF-A0A7Y6E3V9-F1
#
_entry.id   AF-A0A7Y6E3V9-F1
#
_cell.length_a   1.000
_cell.length_b   1.000
_cell.length_c   1.000
_cell.angle_alpha   90.00
_cell.angle_beta   90.00
_cell.angle_gamma   90.00
#
_symmetry.space_group_name_H-M   'P 1'
#
loop_
_entity.id
_entity.type
_entity.pdbx_description
1 polymer ?
#
loop_
_entity_poly.entity_id
_entity_poly.type
_entity_poly.pdbx_seq_one_letter_code
_entity_poly.pdbx_strand_id
1 'polypeptide(L)'
;MKTAVVGLGQIGGGVAGALVAAGHAVTVYDVRPEAAEPLASQGAVVASSPADAARGQEVVVVAVVDDAQLRAVADEALPAMASGAVLLVLSTVRIDTLDAVAEQAAPGSVDVVDCGVTGGPKAAATGRLVAMLGGDDAAVERVRPAVDAFSSKAVRLGGRGAGMRAKIVRNMMQYNMWAVAYEAQLLAEAADLDLAALREVIDAGDVYTGGPLALFGTRADEGNMETRRAGAALAHKDLMAAIRLAESVGARVPLTRLVEPDYDAVLGASPGDAEEDVRTAGLRIMAELYNLPSYADAPRTPYLDLTIEHLFGRIWTRPGLDMRQRRLLVIGALAALGRDDLLEVQFSSALDRDELTVDQLREIVVHLAHYVGWPQTTVIGPMVEKLALRSDAAADAAPEDQARG
;
A
#
# COMPACT_ATOMS: atom_id res chain seq x y z
N MET A 1 1.54 -29.56 27.03
CA MET A 1 1.84 -30.06 25.68
C MET A 1 3.34 -30.09 25.46
N LYS A 2 3.76 -30.88 24.48
CA LYS A 2 5.13 -30.93 23.97
C LYS A 2 5.30 -29.87 22.88
N THR A 3 6.16 -28.88 23.13
CA THR A 3 6.42 -27.81 22.18
C THR A 3 7.90 -27.71 21.86
N ALA A 4 8.21 -27.23 20.66
CA ALA A 4 9.54 -26.75 20.34
C ALA A 4 9.53 -25.27 19.99
N VAL A 5 10.65 -24.59 20.28
CA VAL A 5 10.90 -23.22 19.80
C VAL A 5 12.23 -23.20 19.06
N VAL A 6 12.17 -22.82 17.78
CA VAL A 6 13.31 -22.71 16.87
C VAL A 6 13.54 -21.23 16.56
N GLY A 7 14.72 -20.73 16.94
CA GLY A 7 15.06 -19.32 16.95
C GLY A 7 14.76 -18.70 18.31
N LEU A 8 15.82 -18.36 19.05
CA LEU A 8 15.78 -17.91 20.46
C LEU A 8 16.28 -16.47 20.58
N GLY A 9 15.96 -15.64 19.58
CA GLY A 9 16.15 -14.20 19.63
C GLY A 9 15.25 -13.53 20.67
N GLN A 10 15.15 -12.19 20.61
CA GLN A 10 14.40 -11.41 21.60
C GLN A 10 12.92 -11.80 21.76
N ILE A 11 12.30 -12.30 20.69
CA ILE A 11 10.91 -12.80 20.73
C ILE A 11 10.89 -14.28 21.07
N GLY A 12 11.58 -15.12 20.30
CA GLY A 12 11.54 -16.57 20.48
C GLY A 12 12.04 -17.04 21.84
N GLY A 13 13.08 -16.41 22.40
CA GLY A 13 13.56 -16.71 23.76
C GLY A 13 12.52 -16.36 24.83
N GLY A 14 11.84 -15.23 24.70
CA GLY A 14 10.73 -14.86 25.60
C GLY A 14 9.54 -15.82 25.48
N VAL A 15 9.20 -16.24 24.26
CA VAL A 15 8.15 -17.24 24.00
C VAL A 15 8.51 -18.59 24.63
N ALA A 16 9.74 -19.07 24.44
CA ALA A 16 10.21 -20.32 25.05
C ALA A 16 10.16 -20.26 26.59
N GLY A 17 10.65 -19.18 27.19
CA GLY A 17 10.58 -18.99 28.65
C GLY A 17 9.15 -18.95 29.16
N ALA A 18 8.24 -18.29 28.44
CA ALA A 18 6.82 -18.26 28.80
C ALA A 18 6.14 -19.64 28.70
N LEU A 19 6.47 -20.42 27.67
CA LEU A 19 6.00 -21.81 27.53
C LEU A 19 6.50 -22.70 28.67
N VAL A 20 7.77 -22.55 29.07
CA VAL A 20 8.35 -23.27 30.22
C VAL A 20 7.64 -22.88 31.51
N ALA A 21 7.45 -21.58 31.76
CA ALA A 21 6.76 -21.08 32.95
C ALA A 21 5.30 -21.56 33.05
N ALA A 22 4.65 -21.77 31.91
CA ALA A 22 3.30 -22.36 31.83
C ALA A 22 3.27 -23.89 32.01
N GLY A 23 4.42 -24.54 32.24
CA GLY A 23 4.52 -25.98 32.50
C GLY A 23 4.44 -26.85 31.24
N HIS A 24 4.72 -26.29 30.06
CA HIS A 24 4.86 -27.09 28.85
C HIS A 24 6.22 -27.81 28.83
N ALA A 25 6.28 -28.95 28.13
CA ALA A 25 7.53 -29.65 27.87
C ALA A 25 8.19 -29.01 26.64
N VAL A 26 9.14 -28.10 26.87
CA VAL A 26 9.72 -27.26 25.81
C VAL A 26 11.07 -27.80 25.37
N THR A 27 11.21 -28.00 24.07
CA THR A 27 12.50 -28.23 23.40
C THR A 27 12.92 -26.96 22.67
N VAL A 28 14.20 -26.58 22.72
CA VAL A 28 14.68 -25.32 22.15
C VAL A 28 15.87 -25.53 21.25
N TYR A 29 15.94 -24.72 20.19
CA TYR A 29 17.09 -24.66 19.29
C TYR A 29 17.31 -23.24 18.77
N ASP A 30 18.57 -22.80 18.73
CA ASP A 30 19.04 -21.64 17.97
C ASP A 30 20.37 -22.03 17.33
N VAL A 31 20.69 -21.42 16.19
CA VAL A 31 22.01 -21.57 15.54
C VAL A 31 23.15 -21.04 16.43
N ARG A 32 22.82 -20.18 17.39
CA ARG A 32 23.69 -19.67 18.46
C ARG A 32 23.46 -20.46 19.74
N PRO A 33 24.33 -21.40 20.11
CA PRO A 33 24.15 -22.25 21.29
C PRO A 33 23.97 -21.45 22.59
N GLU A 34 24.63 -20.30 22.72
CA GLU A 34 24.56 -19.43 23.89
C GLU A 34 23.14 -18.88 24.14
N ALA A 35 22.29 -18.81 23.11
CA ALA A 35 20.91 -18.36 23.25
C ALA A 35 20.03 -19.39 23.97
N ALA A 36 20.43 -20.67 24.00
CA ALA A 36 19.68 -21.74 24.67
C ALA A 36 20.05 -21.92 26.15
N GLU A 37 21.22 -21.46 26.60
CA GLU A 37 21.72 -21.65 27.97
C GLU A 37 20.76 -21.13 29.06
N PRO A 38 20.15 -19.93 28.93
CA PRO A 38 19.22 -19.44 29.95
C PRO A 38 17.95 -20.30 30.04
N LEU A 39 17.51 -20.87 28.91
CA LEU A 39 16.30 -21.67 28.83
C LEU A 39 16.53 -23.10 29.32
N ALA A 40 17.73 -23.66 29.09
CA ALA A 40 18.15 -24.93 29.66
C ALA A 40 18.09 -24.86 31.20
N SER A 41 18.58 -23.75 31.77
CA SER A 41 18.53 -23.48 33.21
C SER A 41 17.10 -23.33 33.76
N GLN A 42 16.12 -23.02 32.90
CA GLN A 42 14.71 -22.93 33.24
C GLN A 42 13.95 -24.26 33.08
N GLY A 43 14.59 -25.30 32.53
CA GLY A 43 14.00 -26.62 32.35
C GLY A 43 13.64 -26.98 30.90
N ALA A 44 14.05 -26.17 29.92
CA ALA A 44 13.93 -26.54 28.51
C ALA A 44 14.97 -27.60 28.11
N VAL A 45 14.61 -28.49 27.18
CA VAL A 45 15.54 -29.43 26.56
C VAL A 45 16.22 -28.76 25.37
N VAL A 46 17.56 -28.76 25.33
CA VAL A 46 18.31 -28.18 24.21
C VAL A 46 18.49 -29.24 23.12
N ALA A 47 18.00 -28.95 21.91
CA ALA A 47 18.18 -29.79 20.73
C ALA A 47 19.44 -29.43 19.95
N SER A 48 19.89 -30.36 19.10
CA SER A 48 21.09 -30.21 18.27
C SER A 48 20.85 -29.69 16.85
N SER A 49 19.59 -29.69 16.39
CA SER A 49 19.15 -29.23 15.08
C SER A 49 17.65 -28.89 15.10
N PRO A 50 17.10 -28.18 14.10
CA PRO A 50 15.65 -28.00 13.95
C PRO A 50 14.90 -29.33 13.84
N ALA A 51 15.43 -30.33 13.13
CA ALA A 51 14.84 -31.66 13.02
C ALA A 51 14.76 -32.37 14.38
N ASP A 52 15.81 -32.24 15.19
CA ASP A 52 15.86 -32.78 16.54
C ASP A 52 14.87 -32.08 17.47
N ALA A 53 14.77 -30.76 17.37
CA ALA A 53 13.80 -29.97 18.12
C ALA A 53 12.35 -30.38 17.79
N ALA A 54 12.05 -30.60 16.51
CA ALA A 54 10.71 -30.88 16.02
C ALA A 54 10.18 -32.28 16.33
N ARG A 55 11.06 -33.26 16.59
CA ARG A 55 10.69 -34.66 16.73
C ARG A 55 9.76 -34.91 17.93
N GLY A 56 8.59 -35.46 17.66
CA GLY A 56 7.61 -35.84 18.68
C GLY A 56 6.93 -34.66 19.38
N GLN A 57 7.01 -33.45 18.82
CA GLN A 57 6.34 -32.25 19.31
C GLN A 57 4.94 -32.14 18.73
N GLU A 58 4.04 -31.58 19.52
CA GLU A 58 2.67 -31.24 19.09
C GLU A 58 2.66 -29.90 18.35
N VAL A 59 3.49 -28.95 18.79
CA VAL A 59 3.62 -27.62 18.20
C VAL A 59 5.10 -27.26 18.06
N VAL A 60 5.52 -26.87 16.87
CA VAL A 60 6.86 -26.33 16.60
C VAL A 60 6.74 -24.85 16.26
N VAL A 61 7.19 -24.01 17.17
CA VAL A 61 7.20 -22.55 17.04
C VAL A 61 8.47 -22.12 16.31
N VAL A 62 8.34 -21.35 15.24
CA VAL A 62 9.48 -20.79 14.50
C VAL A 62 9.50 -19.27 14.63
N ALA A 63 10.59 -18.74 15.20
CA ALA A 63 10.80 -17.30 15.43
C ALA A 63 12.22 -16.89 14.99
N VAL A 64 12.37 -16.72 13.67
CA VAL A 64 13.63 -16.41 12.97
C VAL A 64 13.55 -15.04 12.27
N VAL A 65 14.65 -14.60 11.67
CA VAL A 65 14.80 -13.22 11.15
C VAL A 65 14.10 -13.01 9.82
N ASP A 66 14.21 -13.98 8.90
CA ASP A 66 13.80 -13.79 7.51
C ASP A 66 13.25 -15.07 6.86
N ASP A 67 12.80 -14.92 5.62
CA ASP A 67 12.26 -15.98 4.77
C ASP A 67 13.23 -17.14 4.54
N ALA A 68 14.53 -16.85 4.38
CA ALA A 68 15.53 -17.87 4.08
C ALA A 68 15.76 -18.77 5.30
N GLN A 69 15.81 -18.17 6.49
CA GLN A 69 15.90 -18.91 7.74
C GLN A 69 14.63 -19.73 8.00
N LEU A 70 13.44 -19.21 7.70
CA LEU A 70 12.21 -19.98 7.85
C LEU A 70 12.20 -21.21 6.94
N ARG A 71 12.63 -21.07 5.68
CA ARG A 71 12.75 -22.20 4.74
C ARG A 71 13.76 -23.24 5.22
N ALA A 72 14.94 -22.81 5.65
CA ALA A 72 15.96 -23.72 6.18
C ALA A 72 15.46 -24.50 7.41
N VAL A 73 14.76 -23.83 8.33
CA VAL A 73 14.12 -24.50 9.47
C VAL A 73 13.04 -25.47 9.01
N ALA A 74 12.19 -25.09 8.06
CA ALA A 74 11.12 -25.95 7.55
C ALA A 74 11.66 -27.20 6.85
N ASP A 75 12.73 -27.06 6.05
CA ASP A 75 13.42 -28.15 5.36
C ASP A 75 13.90 -29.25 6.31
N GLU A 76 14.39 -28.87 7.49
CA GLU A 76 14.85 -29.81 8.51
C GLU A 76 13.74 -30.29 9.44
N ALA A 77 12.85 -29.38 9.87
CA ALA A 77 11.83 -29.67 10.88
C ALA A 77 10.67 -30.49 10.31
N LEU A 78 10.09 -30.10 9.16
CA LEU A 78 8.87 -30.71 8.63
C LEU A 78 8.99 -32.23 8.41
N PRO A 79 10.09 -32.78 7.87
CA PRO A 79 10.24 -34.23 7.73
C PRO A 79 10.30 -35.00 9.06
N ALA A 80 10.65 -34.32 10.17
CA ALA A 80 10.76 -34.91 11.50
C ALA A 80 9.48 -34.75 12.34
N MET A 81 8.54 -33.90 11.92
CA MET A 81 7.28 -33.66 12.60
C MET A 81 6.32 -34.83 12.41
N ALA A 82 5.49 -35.08 13.44
CA ALA A 82 4.47 -36.10 13.37
C ALA A 82 3.24 -35.60 12.61
N SER A 83 2.54 -36.52 11.93
CA SER A 83 1.21 -36.24 11.36
C SER A 83 0.28 -35.66 12.44
N GLY A 84 -0.39 -34.55 12.14
CA GLY A 84 -1.25 -33.84 13.07
C GLY A 84 -0.52 -32.87 14.02
N ALA A 85 0.80 -32.71 13.90
CA ALA A 85 1.53 -31.61 14.54
C ALA A 85 1.26 -30.27 13.82
N VAL A 86 1.56 -29.16 14.48
CA VAL A 86 1.40 -27.82 13.91
C VAL A 86 2.74 -27.07 13.90
N LEU A 87 3.11 -26.54 12.74
CA LEU A 87 4.18 -25.56 12.60
C LEU A 87 3.58 -24.16 12.81
N LEU A 88 3.94 -23.51 13.92
CA LEU A 88 3.48 -22.17 14.29
C LEU A 88 4.53 -21.12 13.91
N VAL A 89 4.27 -20.35 12.86
CA VAL A 89 5.22 -19.37 12.31
C VAL A 89 5.00 -18.00 12.95
N LEU A 90 5.94 -17.55 13.77
CA LEU A 90 5.93 -16.21 14.40
C LEU A 90 6.73 -15.18 13.60
N SER A 91 7.69 -15.64 12.82
CA SER A 91 8.57 -14.82 11.99
C SER A 91 7.76 -13.96 11.03
N THR A 92 8.07 -12.67 10.92
CA THR A 92 7.44 -11.81 9.92
C THR A 92 8.07 -12.08 8.55
N VAL A 93 7.39 -12.86 7.72
CA VAL A 93 7.86 -13.33 6.41
C VAL A 93 6.90 -12.97 5.28
N ARG A 94 7.32 -13.15 4.03
CA ARG A 94 6.43 -12.98 2.88
C ARG A 94 5.34 -14.05 2.85
N ILE A 95 4.18 -13.69 2.30
CA ILE A 95 3.05 -14.61 2.15
C ILE A 95 3.42 -15.80 1.26
N ASP A 96 4.10 -15.57 0.13
CA ASP A 96 4.54 -16.66 -0.75
C ASP A 96 5.52 -17.63 -0.08
N THR A 97 6.27 -17.17 0.94
CA THR A 97 7.13 -18.06 1.74
C THR A 97 6.30 -18.92 2.68
N LEU A 98 5.28 -18.33 3.32
CA LEU A 98 4.36 -19.08 4.15
C LEU A 98 3.59 -20.13 3.34
N ASP A 99 3.13 -19.78 2.14
CA ASP A 99 2.41 -20.72 1.27
C ASP A 99 3.32 -21.86 0.79
N ALA A 100 4.56 -21.57 0.40
CA ALA A 100 5.53 -22.61 0.04
C ALA A 100 5.83 -23.57 1.21
N VAL A 101 5.96 -23.04 2.44
CA VAL A 101 6.15 -23.88 3.64
C VAL A 101 4.91 -24.74 3.92
N ALA A 102 3.71 -24.22 3.70
CA ALA A 102 2.48 -24.98 3.85
C ALA A 102 2.33 -26.09 2.80
N GLU A 103 2.72 -25.83 1.55
CA GLU A 103 2.78 -26.85 0.50
C GLU A 103 3.78 -27.96 0.85
N GLN A 104 4.93 -27.60 1.41
CA GLN A 104 5.94 -28.55 1.89
C GLN A 104 5.46 -29.40 3.07
N ALA A 105 4.62 -28.84 3.95
CA ALA A 105 4.09 -29.51 5.13
C ALA A 105 2.98 -30.52 4.81
N ALA A 106 2.25 -30.32 3.71
CA ALA A 106 1.05 -31.08 3.36
C ALA A 106 1.27 -32.61 3.23
N PRO A 107 2.34 -33.13 2.58
CA PRO A 107 2.58 -34.57 2.49
C PRO A 107 2.79 -35.27 3.85
N GLY A 108 3.27 -34.52 4.86
CA GLY A 108 3.46 -35.00 6.22
C GLY A 108 2.21 -34.89 7.10
N SER A 109 1.09 -34.38 6.56
CA SER A 109 -0.11 -34.03 7.33
C SER A 109 0.19 -33.10 8.51
N VAL A 110 1.11 -32.15 8.31
CA VAL A 110 1.45 -31.10 9.27
C VAL A 110 0.72 -29.84 8.89
N ASP A 111 0.04 -29.22 9.86
CA ASP A 111 -0.65 -27.96 9.64
C ASP A 111 0.29 -26.78 9.84
N VAL A 112 0.08 -25.70 9.09
CA VAL A 112 0.84 -24.45 9.23
C VAL A 112 -0.09 -23.35 9.69
N VAL A 113 0.23 -22.76 10.84
CA VAL A 113 -0.48 -21.61 11.41
C VAL A 113 0.47 -20.43 11.45
N ASP A 114 0.10 -19.31 10.84
CA ASP A 114 0.84 -18.06 10.99
C ASP A 114 0.32 -17.28 12.20
N CYS A 115 1.26 -16.81 13.02
CA CYS A 115 0.98 -16.09 14.25
C CYS A 115 1.83 -14.83 14.31
N GLY A 116 1.36 -13.77 13.69
CA GLY A 116 1.99 -12.46 13.82
C GLY A 116 1.90 -11.97 15.27
N VAL A 117 3.01 -11.49 15.84
CA VAL A 117 3.02 -11.00 17.24
C VAL A 117 3.38 -9.51 17.35
N THR A 118 2.85 -8.84 18.37
CA THR A 118 3.23 -7.45 18.71
C THR A 118 3.38 -7.26 20.22
N GLY A 119 4.04 -6.15 20.61
CA GLY A 119 4.43 -5.82 21.99
C GLY A 119 5.95 -5.78 22.20
N GLY A 120 6.71 -6.37 21.27
CA GLY A 120 8.17 -6.35 21.28
C GLY A 120 8.80 -7.17 22.40
N PRO A 121 10.13 -7.03 22.62
CA PRO A 121 10.88 -7.85 23.57
C PRO A 121 10.35 -7.80 25.01
N LYS A 122 9.88 -6.63 25.46
CA LYS A 122 9.32 -6.44 26.80
C LYS A 122 8.05 -7.28 27.03
N ALA A 123 7.18 -7.35 26.04
CA ALA A 123 5.98 -8.17 26.10
C ALA A 123 6.30 -9.68 25.98
N ALA A 124 7.25 -10.05 25.11
CA ALA A 124 7.72 -11.43 24.98
C ALA A 124 8.30 -11.96 26.30
N ALA A 125 9.19 -11.20 26.94
CA ALA A 125 9.82 -11.58 28.21
C ALA A 125 8.84 -11.73 29.39
N THR A 126 7.62 -11.23 29.26
CA THR A 126 6.60 -11.30 30.31
C THR A 126 5.36 -12.09 29.90
N GLY A 127 5.41 -12.83 28.78
CA GLY A 127 4.29 -13.64 28.29
C GLY A 127 3.04 -12.81 27.92
N ARG A 128 3.22 -11.54 27.55
CA ARG A 128 2.13 -10.58 27.33
C ARG A 128 2.04 -10.08 25.89
N LEU A 129 2.59 -10.83 24.93
CA LEU A 129 2.44 -10.49 23.51
C LEU A 129 0.96 -10.41 23.12
N VAL A 130 0.67 -9.74 22.01
CA VAL A 130 -0.63 -9.86 21.33
C VAL A 130 -0.41 -10.67 20.06
N ALA A 131 -1.12 -11.78 19.94
CA ALA A 131 -1.02 -12.74 18.85
C ALA A 131 -2.14 -12.53 17.81
N MET A 132 -1.77 -12.56 16.54
CA MET A 132 -2.61 -12.42 15.35
C MET A 132 -2.53 -13.72 14.56
N LEU A 133 -3.56 -14.56 14.67
CA LEU A 133 -3.57 -15.93 14.17
C LEU A 133 -4.27 -16.03 12.81
N GLY A 134 -3.61 -16.67 11.85
CA GLY A 134 -4.15 -17.12 10.58
C GLY A 134 -4.04 -18.64 10.47
N GLY A 135 -5.11 -19.30 10.03
CA GLY A 135 -5.11 -20.74 9.82
C GLY A 135 -6.50 -21.37 9.91
N ASP A 136 -6.55 -22.67 9.60
CA ASP A 136 -7.75 -23.49 9.76
C ASP A 136 -8.17 -23.57 11.23
N ASP A 137 -9.48 -23.59 11.47
CA ASP A 137 -10.05 -23.57 12.82
C ASP A 137 -9.47 -24.66 13.73
N ALA A 138 -9.41 -25.90 13.23
CA ALA A 138 -8.89 -27.03 13.99
C ALA A 138 -7.37 -26.93 14.27
N ALA A 139 -6.60 -26.28 13.40
CA ALA A 139 -5.17 -26.04 13.63
C ALA A 139 -4.96 -24.90 14.64
N VAL A 140 -5.73 -23.82 14.51
CA VAL A 140 -5.69 -22.68 15.45
C VAL A 140 -6.08 -23.11 16.86
N GLU A 141 -7.12 -23.93 17.02
CA GLU A 141 -7.51 -24.42 18.35
C GLU A 141 -6.46 -25.36 18.97
N ARG A 142 -5.74 -26.16 18.17
CA ARG A 142 -4.63 -26.99 18.67
C ARG A 142 -3.46 -26.19 19.21
N VAL A 143 -3.12 -25.05 18.58
CA VAL A 143 -2.02 -24.20 19.05
C VAL A 143 -2.43 -23.25 20.18
N ARG A 144 -3.74 -23.06 20.43
CA ARG A 144 -4.26 -22.13 21.44
C ARG A 144 -3.57 -22.28 22.81
N PRO A 145 -3.39 -23.49 23.39
CA PRO A 145 -2.75 -23.62 24.69
C PRO A 145 -1.30 -23.09 24.71
N ALA A 146 -0.53 -23.30 23.63
CA ALA A 146 0.81 -22.74 23.50
C ALA A 146 0.78 -21.21 23.33
N VAL A 147 -0.15 -20.70 22.51
CA VAL A 147 -0.28 -19.26 22.25
C VAL A 147 -0.68 -18.48 23.50
N ASP A 148 -1.60 -19.01 24.29
CA ASP A 148 -2.07 -18.39 25.53
C ASP A 148 -0.97 -18.31 26.59
N ALA A 149 0.03 -19.20 26.54
CA ALA A 149 1.17 -19.15 27.46
C ALA A 149 2.08 -17.93 27.25
N PHE A 150 2.21 -17.43 26.02
CA PHE A 150 3.10 -16.30 25.69
C PHE A 150 2.37 -15.02 25.30
N SER A 151 1.05 -15.02 25.28
CA SER A 151 0.24 -13.87 24.86
C SER A 151 -0.83 -13.51 25.89
N SER A 152 -1.05 -12.20 26.05
CA SER A 152 -2.15 -11.67 26.86
C SER A 152 -3.47 -11.59 26.07
N LYS A 153 -3.38 -11.65 24.74
CA LYS A 153 -4.52 -11.65 23.84
C LYS A 153 -4.14 -12.35 22.54
N ALA A 154 -4.97 -13.30 22.11
CA ALA A 154 -4.86 -13.97 20.83
C ALA A 154 -6.12 -13.74 20.00
N VAL A 155 -5.97 -13.24 18.78
CA VAL A 155 -7.08 -12.94 17.87
C VAL A 155 -6.92 -13.74 16.59
N ARG A 156 -7.92 -14.54 16.23
CA ARG A 156 -7.98 -15.19 14.92
C ARG A 156 -8.52 -14.19 13.90
N LEU A 157 -7.82 -14.03 12.79
CA LEU A 157 -8.11 -13.02 11.77
C LEU A 157 -8.52 -13.62 10.43
N GLY A 158 -8.53 -14.95 10.32
CA GLY A 158 -9.00 -15.66 9.13
C GLY A 158 -8.24 -16.96 8.90
N GLY A 159 -8.27 -17.43 7.65
CA GLY A 159 -7.50 -18.59 7.19
C GLY A 159 -5.99 -18.31 7.10
N ARG A 160 -5.25 -19.23 6.51
CA ARG A 160 -3.79 -19.14 6.37
C ARG A 160 -3.35 -17.80 5.75
N GLY A 161 -2.28 -17.24 6.29
CA GLY A 161 -1.69 -15.96 5.94
C GLY A 161 -2.43 -14.74 6.50
N ALA A 162 -3.60 -14.88 7.11
CA ALA A 162 -4.35 -13.74 7.66
C ALA A 162 -3.63 -13.09 8.86
N GLY A 163 -3.01 -13.88 9.73
CA GLY A 163 -2.23 -13.39 10.86
C GLY A 163 -1.00 -12.59 10.40
N MET A 164 -0.31 -13.09 9.38
CA MET A 164 0.87 -12.44 8.81
C MET A 164 0.50 -11.18 8.03
N ARG A 165 -0.56 -11.21 7.23
CA ARG A 165 -1.12 -10.02 6.58
C ARG A 165 -1.46 -8.94 7.61
N ALA A 166 -2.15 -9.31 8.69
CA ALA A 166 -2.47 -8.37 9.76
C ALA A 166 -1.22 -7.79 10.43
N LYS A 167 -0.20 -8.63 10.68
CA LYS A 167 1.09 -8.17 11.21
C LYS A 167 1.78 -7.17 10.31
N ILE A 168 1.80 -7.41 9.00
CA ILE A 168 2.38 -6.51 8.00
C ILE A 168 1.64 -5.16 8.02
N VAL A 169 0.30 -5.17 7.96
CA VAL A 169 -0.53 -3.95 8.02
C VAL A 169 -0.28 -3.18 9.32
N ARG A 170 -0.29 -3.87 10.47
CA ARG A 170 -0.04 -3.26 11.77
C ARG A 170 1.35 -2.63 11.87
N ASN A 171 2.37 -3.30 11.34
CA ASN A 171 3.74 -2.77 11.34
C ASN A 171 3.86 -1.54 10.42
N MET A 172 3.32 -1.61 9.21
CA MET A 172 3.28 -0.47 8.28
C MET A 172 2.66 0.75 8.94
N MET A 173 1.49 0.59 9.57
CA MET A 173 0.83 1.66 10.30
C MET A 173 1.73 2.24 11.40
N GLN A 174 2.32 1.39 12.25
CA GLN A 174 3.19 1.84 13.34
C GLN A 174 4.39 2.66 12.86
N TYR A 175 5.09 2.17 11.83
CA TYR A 175 6.30 2.83 11.33
C TYR A 175 5.96 4.15 10.63
N ASN A 176 4.86 4.21 9.88
CA ASN A 176 4.40 5.45 9.27
C ASN A 176 3.95 6.47 10.32
N MET A 177 3.26 6.03 11.38
CA MET A 177 2.91 6.90 12.51
C MET A 177 4.15 7.47 13.20
N TRP A 178 5.21 6.69 13.36
CA TRP A 178 6.48 7.20 13.90
C TRP A 178 7.13 8.22 13.00
N ALA A 179 7.07 8.02 11.67
CA ALA A 179 7.60 8.99 10.72
C ALA A 179 6.82 10.32 10.78
N VAL A 180 5.50 10.27 10.90
CA VAL A 180 4.65 11.48 11.09
C VAL A 180 4.91 12.14 12.44
N ALA A 181 5.03 11.37 13.53
CA ALA A 181 5.35 11.91 14.84
C ALA A 181 6.73 12.60 14.86
N TYR A 182 7.72 12.01 14.17
CA TYR A 182 9.04 12.60 14.01
C TYR A 182 8.98 13.91 13.21
N GLU A 183 8.23 13.96 12.11
CA GLU A 183 7.99 15.19 11.34
C GLU A 183 7.33 16.29 12.19
N ALA A 184 6.32 15.93 13.00
CA ALA A 184 5.65 16.86 13.91
C ALA A 184 6.60 17.37 15.01
N GLN A 185 7.50 16.52 15.54
CA GLN A 185 8.52 16.93 16.51
C GLN A 185 9.49 17.96 15.93
N LEU A 186 9.99 17.72 14.72
CA LEU A 186 10.89 18.67 14.05
C LEU A 186 10.21 20.03 13.80
N LEU A 187 8.93 20.02 13.41
CA LEU A 187 8.16 21.25 13.25
C LEU A 187 7.96 21.96 14.59
N ALA A 188 7.65 21.21 15.65
CA ALA A 188 7.45 21.76 16.99
C ALA A 188 8.73 22.38 17.56
N GLU A 189 9.88 21.71 17.43
CA GLU A 189 11.18 22.25 17.83
C GLU A 189 11.54 23.51 17.05
N ALA A 190 11.36 23.51 15.72
CA ALA A 190 11.63 24.69 14.89
C ALA A 190 10.68 25.86 15.19
N ALA A 191 9.50 25.59 15.75
CA ALA A 191 8.53 26.57 16.21
C ALA A 191 8.69 26.91 17.71
N ASP A 192 9.81 26.54 18.34
CA ASP A 192 10.15 26.81 19.74
C ASP A 192 9.11 26.27 20.76
N LEU A 193 8.49 25.12 20.46
CA LEU A 193 7.53 24.47 21.34
C LEU A 193 8.19 23.49 22.33
N ASP A 194 7.68 23.45 23.55
CA ASP A 194 7.99 22.40 24.52
C ASP A 194 7.32 21.08 24.11
N LEU A 195 8.13 20.09 23.76
CA LEU A 195 7.66 18.78 23.31
C LEU A 195 6.91 18.00 24.41
N ALA A 196 7.25 18.19 25.68
CA ALA A 196 6.55 17.53 26.78
C ALA A 196 5.15 18.13 26.97
N ALA A 197 5.05 19.46 26.91
CA ALA A 197 3.76 20.14 26.95
C ALA A 197 2.89 19.80 25.73
N LEU A 198 3.48 19.75 24.53
CA LEU A 198 2.76 19.35 23.31
C LEU A 198 2.25 17.90 23.41
N ARG A 199 3.07 17.01 23.98
CA ARG A 199 2.67 15.62 24.21
C ARG A 199 1.47 15.51 25.15
N GLU A 200 1.43 16.30 26.22
CA GLU A 200 0.30 16.34 27.15
C GLU A 200 -1.00 16.76 26.44
N VAL A 201 -0.92 17.77 25.56
CA VAL A 201 -2.07 18.22 24.75
C VAL A 201 -2.56 17.11 23.81
N ILE A 202 -1.64 16.42 23.13
CA ILE A 202 -1.98 15.32 22.22
C ILE A 202 -2.65 14.18 22.98
N ASP A 203 -2.07 13.73 24.09
CA ASP A 203 -2.62 12.63 24.90
C ASP A 203 -4.02 12.98 25.44
N ALA A 204 -4.24 14.25 25.87
CA ALA A 204 -5.54 14.70 26.33
C ALA A 204 -6.59 14.80 25.20
N GLY A 205 -6.17 15.18 23.99
CA GLY A 205 -7.05 15.32 22.83
C GLY A 205 -7.46 13.98 22.20
N ASP A 206 -6.52 13.05 22.08
CA ASP A 206 -6.73 11.76 21.42
C ASP A 206 -7.79 10.89 22.11
N VAL A 207 -8.07 11.14 23.39
CA VAL A 207 -9.18 10.52 24.13
C VAL A 207 -10.54 10.78 23.46
N TYR A 208 -10.71 11.96 22.85
CA TYR A 208 -11.97 12.37 22.22
C TYR A 208 -12.02 12.10 20.73
N THR A 209 -10.87 12.17 20.04
CA THR A 209 -10.79 12.00 18.59
C THR A 209 -10.54 10.55 18.17
N GLY A 210 -10.11 9.69 19.10
CA GLY A 210 -9.67 8.31 18.81
C GLY A 210 -8.26 8.23 18.22
N GLY A 211 -7.58 9.38 18.08
CA GLY A 211 -6.23 9.48 17.54
C GLY A 211 -6.07 8.79 16.17
N PRO A 212 -4.88 8.22 15.89
CA PRO A 212 -4.59 7.55 14.62
C PRO A 212 -5.44 6.32 14.30
N LEU A 213 -6.17 5.77 15.28
CA LEU A 213 -7.00 4.57 15.10
C LEU A 213 -8.46 4.89 14.76
N ALA A 214 -8.87 6.16 14.79
CA ALA A 214 -10.25 6.58 14.51
C ALA A 214 -10.77 6.11 13.13
N LEU A 215 -9.88 5.92 12.15
CA LEU A 215 -10.23 5.49 10.80
C LEU A 215 -10.50 3.98 10.65
N PHE A 216 -10.14 3.15 11.64
CA PHE A 216 -10.40 1.69 11.58
C PHE A 216 -11.86 1.31 11.86
N GLY A 217 -12.72 2.26 12.27
CA GLY A 217 -14.16 2.05 12.49
C GLY A 217 -15.10 2.95 11.67
N THR A 218 -14.60 4.07 11.13
CA THR A 218 -15.45 5.16 10.58
C THR A 218 -15.71 5.07 9.08
N ARG A 219 -14.94 4.27 8.33
CA ARG A 219 -15.20 4.03 6.90
C ARG A 219 -16.54 3.32 6.64
N ALA A 220 -17.03 2.54 7.61
CA ALA A 220 -18.13 1.62 7.41
C ALA A 220 -19.53 2.21 7.62
N ASP A 221 -19.78 3.14 8.57
CA ASP A 221 -21.20 3.43 8.92
C ASP A 221 -21.58 4.80 9.54
N GLU A 222 -20.67 5.71 9.88
CA GLU A 222 -21.06 6.80 10.82
C GLU A 222 -21.18 8.23 10.26
N GLY A 223 -20.90 8.47 8.98
CA GLY A 223 -20.98 9.82 8.40
C GLY A 223 -21.62 9.84 7.03
N ASN A 224 -22.67 10.66 6.86
CA ASN A 224 -23.13 11.02 5.52
C ASN A 224 -22.00 11.75 4.75
N MET A 225 -22.10 11.79 3.42
CA MET A 225 -21.05 12.39 2.57
C MET A 225 -20.77 13.86 2.89
N GLU A 226 -21.74 14.60 3.42
CA GLU A 226 -21.58 15.99 3.82
C GLU A 226 -20.64 16.15 5.01
N THR A 227 -20.81 15.34 6.06
CA THR A 227 -19.91 15.32 7.22
C THR A 227 -18.48 14.97 6.81
N ARG A 228 -18.31 14.01 5.89
CA ARG A 228 -16.98 13.61 5.38
C ARG A 228 -16.31 14.76 4.63
N ARG A 229 -17.04 15.45 3.74
CA ARG A 229 -16.54 16.63 3.01
C ARG A 229 -16.19 17.79 3.92
N ALA A 230 -17.01 18.04 4.96
CA ALA A 230 -16.71 19.06 5.95
C ALA A 230 -15.42 18.73 6.72
N GLY A 231 -15.24 17.47 7.12
CA GLY A 231 -14.01 16.99 7.74
C GLY A 231 -12.79 17.15 6.84
N ALA A 232 -12.91 16.82 5.55
CA ALA A 232 -11.82 16.97 4.60
C ALA A 232 -11.45 18.43 4.35
N ALA A 233 -12.45 19.32 4.22
CA ALA A 233 -12.22 20.76 4.09
C ALA A 233 -11.46 21.34 5.30
N LEU A 234 -11.80 20.89 6.52
CA LEU A 234 -11.06 21.26 7.73
C LEU A 234 -9.62 20.75 7.70
N ALA A 235 -9.42 19.49 7.31
CA ALA A 235 -8.10 18.90 7.22
C ALA A 235 -7.21 19.62 6.19
N HIS A 236 -7.71 19.91 4.98
CA HIS A 236 -6.98 20.72 4.00
C HIS A 236 -6.57 22.08 4.58
N LYS A 237 -7.50 22.78 5.22
CA LYS A 237 -7.23 24.09 5.85
C LYS A 237 -6.14 23.99 6.92
N ASP A 238 -6.18 22.99 7.80
CA ASP A 238 -5.23 22.82 8.91
C ASP A 238 -3.86 22.27 8.45
N LEU A 239 -3.82 21.31 7.52
CA LEU A 239 -2.57 20.80 6.94
C LEU A 239 -1.84 21.89 6.15
N MET A 240 -2.57 22.74 5.42
CA MET A 240 -1.97 23.89 4.75
C MET A 240 -1.44 24.93 5.75
N ALA A 241 -2.04 25.05 6.94
CA ALA A 241 -1.47 25.89 8.00
C ALA A 241 -0.16 25.29 8.54
N ALA A 242 -0.08 23.98 8.73
CA ALA A 242 1.15 23.29 9.12
C ALA A 242 2.26 23.45 8.06
N ILE A 243 1.93 23.33 6.76
CA ILE A 243 2.88 23.53 5.66
C ILE A 243 3.42 24.97 5.67
N ARG A 244 2.56 25.98 5.84
CA ARG A 244 2.99 27.39 5.92
C ARG A 244 3.84 27.68 7.15
N LEU A 245 3.50 27.09 8.30
CA LEU A 245 4.33 27.20 9.50
C LEU A 245 5.72 26.63 9.23
N ALA A 246 5.79 25.41 8.67
CA ALA A 246 7.04 24.76 8.33
C ALA A 246 7.91 25.61 7.38
N GLU A 247 7.31 26.26 6.38
CA GLU A 247 8.01 27.21 5.50
C GLU A 247 8.56 28.42 6.26
N SER A 248 7.80 28.97 7.21
CA SER A 248 8.22 30.14 7.99
C SER A 248 9.37 29.87 8.96
N VAL A 249 9.47 28.64 9.47
CA VAL A 249 10.50 28.23 10.45
C VAL A 249 11.61 27.37 9.83
N GLY A 250 11.56 27.12 8.52
CA GLY A 250 12.56 26.30 7.83
C GLY A 250 12.51 24.80 8.13
N ALA A 251 11.38 24.29 8.64
CA ALA A 251 11.20 22.87 8.91
C ALA A 251 10.75 22.10 7.65
N ARG A 252 11.08 20.80 7.58
CA ARG A 252 10.66 19.94 6.47
C ARG A 252 9.46 19.09 6.89
N VAL A 253 8.39 19.19 6.10
CA VAL A 253 7.15 18.41 6.30
C VAL A 253 6.75 17.59 5.05
N PRO A 254 7.63 16.69 4.56
CA PRO A 254 7.40 15.98 3.30
C PRO A 254 6.18 15.04 3.34
N LEU A 255 5.89 14.37 4.46
CA LEU A 255 4.72 13.49 4.55
C LEU A 255 3.43 14.31 4.55
N THR A 256 3.40 15.42 5.29
CA THR A 256 2.27 16.35 5.27
C THR A 256 1.99 16.87 3.86
N ARG A 257 3.02 17.28 3.12
CA ARG A 257 2.88 17.74 1.72
C ARG A 257 2.41 16.65 0.77
N LEU A 258 2.81 15.40 1.01
CA LEU A 258 2.40 14.26 0.20
C LEU A 258 0.93 13.91 0.40
N VAL A 259 0.44 13.96 1.64
CA VAL A 259 -0.90 13.51 2.01
C VAL A 259 -1.96 14.61 1.88
N GLU A 260 -1.59 15.88 2.03
CA GLU A 260 -2.55 17.01 1.95
C GLU A 260 -3.43 16.97 0.69
N PRO A 261 -2.92 16.74 -0.54
CA PRO A 261 -3.76 16.72 -1.74
C PRO A 261 -4.76 15.56 -1.79
N ASP A 262 -4.51 14.47 -1.05
CA ASP A 262 -5.27 13.23 -1.09
C ASP A 262 -6.22 13.08 0.12
N TYR A 263 -6.39 14.13 0.94
CA TYR A 263 -7.11 14.02 2.22
C TYR A 263 -8.61 13.71 2.07
N ASP A 264 -9.21 14.09 0.95
CA ASP A 264 -10.57 13.67 0.57
C ASP A 264 -10.69 12.13 0.57
N ALA A 265 -9.69 11.41 0.04
CA ALA A 265 -9.69 9.96 0.00
C ALA A 265 -9.44 9.33 1.37
N VAL A 266 -8.66 10.01 2.24
CA VAL A 266 -8.40 9.59 3.63
C VAL A 266 -9.70 9.55 4.43
N LEU A 267 -10.56 10.57 4.27
CA LEU A 267 -11.85 10.66 4.97
C LEU A 267 -13.03 10.05 4.20
N GLY A 268 -12.78 9.42 3.04
CA GLY A 268 -13.84 8.87 2.19
C GLY A 268 -14.84 9.93 1.72
N ALA A 269 -14.36 11.17 1.55
CA ALA A 269 -15.08 12.33 1.04
C ALA A 269 -14.96 12.49 -0.48
N SER A 270 -14.04 11.75 -1.12
CA SER A 270 -14.03 11.55 -2.56
C SER A 270 -15.43 11.15 -3.06
N PRO A 271 -15.86 11.58 -4.26
CA PRO A 271 -17.11 11.13 -4.84
C PRO A 271 -17.17 9.59 -4.77
N GLY A 272 -18.01 9.06 -3.89
CA GLY A 272 -17.97 7.63 -3.55
C GLY A 272 -18.20 6.76 -4.78
N ASP A 273 -17.31 5.80 -5.01
CA ASP A 273 -17.46 4.50 -5.70
C ASP A 273 -18.47 4.39 -6.88
N ALA A 274 -18.71 5.48 -7.60
CA ALA A 274 -19.17 5.53 -8.98
C ALA A 274 -18.15 6.27 -9.86
N GLU A 275 -16.98 6.59 -9.30
CA GLU A 275 -15.83 7.09 -10.03
C GLU A 275 -15.17 5.93 -10.77
N GLU A 276 -15.10 6.07 -12.09
CA GLU A 276 -14.30 5.24 -12.97
C GLU A 276 -12.92 4.98 -12.33
N ASP A 277 -12.57 3.71 -12.11
CA ASP A 277 -11.26 3.32 -11.54
C ASP A 277 -10.13 4.10 -12.21
N VAL A 278 -9.13 4.57 -11.45
CA VAL A 278 -8.07 5.49 -11.94
C VAL A 278 -7.42 4.96 -13.22
N ARG A 279 -7.24 3.65 -13.32
CA ARG A 279 -6.70 3.02 -14.52
C ARG A 279 -7.69 3.07 -15.67
N THR A 280 -8.96 2.84 -15.42
CA THR A 280 -10.05 2.95 -16.40
C THR A 280 -10.17 4.39 -16.92
N ALA A 281 -10.15 5.39 -16.03
CA ALA A 281 -10.12 6.80 -16.40
C ALA A 281 -8.87 7.14 -17.22
N GLY A 282 -7.71 6.61 -16.80
CA GLY A 282 -6.46 6.74 -17.53
C GLY A 282 -6.52 6.15 -18.95
N LEU A 283 -7.10 4.96 -19.09
CA LEU A 283 -7.28 4.29 -20.39
C LEU A 283 -8.20 5.07 -21.31
N ARG A 284 -9.31 5.59 -20.78
CA ARG A 284 -10.26 6.42 -21.52
C ARG A 284 -9.59 7.70 -22.01
N ILE A 285 -9.00 8.49 -21.11
CA ILE A 285 -8.31 9.74 -21.46
C ILE A 285 -7.17 9.48 -22.47
N MET A 286 -6.41 8.40 -22.31
CA MET A 286 -5.38 8.02 -23.26
C MET A 286 -5.96 7.69 -24.64
N ALA A 287 -7.06 6.94 -24.70
CA ALA A 287 -7.75 6.63 -25.96
C ALA A 287 -8.29 7.91 -26.62
N GLU A 288 -8.84 8.84 -25.83
CA GLU A 288 -9.32 10.13 -26.30
C GLU A 288 -8.20 10.93 -26.96
N LEU A 289 -7.05 11.06 -26.30
CA LEU A 289 -5.92 11.86 -26.77
C LEU A 289 -5.17 11.29 -27.97
N TYR A 290 -5.08 9.96 -28.06
CA TYR A 290 -4.43 9.28 -29.19
C TYR A 290 -5.38 8.97 -30.35
N ASN A 291 -6.65 9.36 -30.24
CA ASN A 291 -7.69 9.08 -31.22
C ASN A 291 -7.85 7.59 -31.54
N LEU A 292 -7.86 6.75 -30.50
CA LEU A 292 -8.00 5.31 -30.63
C LEU A 292 -9.33 4.84 -30.05
N PRO A 293 -9.94 3.76 -30.58
CA PRO A 293 -11.24 3.27 -30.11
C PRO A 293 -11.21 2.79 -28.65
N SER A 294 -10.11 2.17 -28.22
CA SER A 294 -9.91 1.68 -26.85
C SER A 294 -8.47 1.25 -26.61
N TYR A 295 -8.06 1.26 -25.34
CA TYR A 295 -6.81 0.66 -24.83
C TYR A 295 -7.08 -0.43 -23.78
N ALA A 296 -8.29 -1.03 -23.77
CA ALA A 296 -8.69 -2.01 -22.76
C ALA A 296 -7.71 -3.19 -22.59
N ASP A 297 -7.07 -3.62 -23.68
CA ASP A 297 -6.11 -4.73 -23.69
C ASP A 297 -4.64 -4.30 -23.46
N ALA A 298 -4.40 -3.07 -23.00
CA ALA A 298 -3.04 -2.58 -22.76
C ALA A 298 -2.31 -3.45 -21.74
N PRO A 299 -1.10 -3.96 -22.05
CA PRO A 299 -0.38 -4.86 -21.17
C PRO A 299 0.02 -4.15 -19.87
N ARG A 300 -0.08 -4.88 -18.76
CA ARG A 300 0.38 -4.40 -17.45
C ARG A 300 1.90 -4.47 -17.39
N THR A 301 2.53 -3.30 -17.46
CA THR A 301 3.96 -3.12 -17.29
C THR A 301 4.18 -1.90 -16.40
N PRO A 302 5.26 -1.84 -15.59
CA PRO A 302 5.49 -0.70 -14.70
C PRO A 302 5.46 0.67 -15.41
N TYR A 303 5.98 0.74 -16.65
CA TYR A 303 5.96 1.97 -17.44
C TYR A 303 4.54 2.35 -17.90
N LEU A 304 3.78 1.39 -18.46
CA LEU A 304 2.42 1.67 -18.94
C LEU A 304 1.46 1.92 -17.78
N ASP A 305 1.57 1.19 -16.67
CA ASP A 305 0.70 1.41 -15.52
C ASP A 305 0.93 2.79 -14.91
N LEU A 306 2.18 3.25 -14.79
CA LEU A 306 2.46 4.65 -14.40
C LEU A 306 1.91 5.65 -15.43
N THR A 307 2.09 5.39 -16.71
CA THR A 307 1.57 6.29 -17.77
C THR A 307 0.04 6.39 -17.71
N ILE A 308 -0.64 5.26 -17.55
CA ILE A 308 -2.10 5.19 -17.54
C ILE A 308 -2.63 5.76 -16.23
N GLU A 309 -2.19 5.26 -15.08
CA GLU A 309 -2.77 5.63 -13.80
C GLU A 309 -2.29 7.00 -13.31
N HIS A 310 -1.00 7.31 -13.47
CA HIS A 310 -0.47 8.58 -12.99
C HIS A 310 -0.71 9.70 -14.00
N LEU A 311 -0.15 9.60 -15.21
CA LEU A 311 -0.27 10.69 -16.19
C LEU A 311 -1.74 10.87 -16.61
N PHE A 312 -2.38 9.85 -17.19
CA PHE A 312 -3.75 10.04 -17.71
C PHE A 312 -4.83 9.98 -16.62
N GLY A 313 -4.71 9.04 -15.68
CA GLY A 313 -5.73 8.79 -14.65
C GLY A 313 -5.74 9.80 -13.51
N ARG A 314 -4.60 10.45 -13.21
CA ARG A 314 -4.50 11.45 -12.14
C ARG A 314 -4.11 12.83 -12.61
N ILE A 315 -3.20 13.01 -13.57
CA ILE A 315 -2.78 14.36 -13.98
C ILE A 315 -3.80 15.00 -14.93
N TRP A 316 -4.29 14.26 -15.92
CA TRP A 316 -5.24 14.79 -16.90
C TRP A 316 -6.67 14.94 -16.39
N THR A 317 -7.04 14.19 -15.35
CA THR A 317 -8.37 14.25 -14.70
C THR A 317 -8.46 15.28 -13.58
N ARG A 318 -7.34 15.95 -13.23
CA ARG A 318 -7.33 16.96 -12.16
C ARG A 318 -8.31 18.10 -12.43
N PRO A 319 -9.00 18.59 -11.39
CA PRO A 319 -9.85 19.77 -11.52
C PRO A 319 -9.00 21.03 -11.85
N GLY A 320 -9.66 22.06 -12.37
CA GLY A 320 -9.08 23.39 -12.61
C GLY A 320 -8.73 23.70 -14.08
N LEU A 321 -8.47 22.69 -14.91
CA LEU A 321 -8.37 22.84 -16.37
C LEU A 321 -9.22 21.80 -17.07
N ASP A 322 -10.05 22.24 -18.01
CA ASP A 322 -10.83 21.35 -18.88
C ASP A 322 -9.96 20.70 -19.97
N MET A 323 -10.52 19.73 -20.69
CA MET A 323 -9.81 18.98 -21.74
C MET A 323 -9.26 19.91 -22.83
N ARG A 324 -10.06 20.88 -23.26
CA ARG A 324 -9.67 21.84 -24.31
C ARG A 324 -8.49 22.70 -23.86
N GLN A 325 -8.51 23.20 -22.64
CA GLN A 325 -7.42 23.98 -22.05
C GLN A 325 -6.13 23.17 -21.94
N ARG A 326 -6.22 21.91 -21.48
CA ARG A 326 -5.08 20.99 -21.41
C ARG A 326 -4.52 20.70 -22.80
N ARG A 327 -5.39 20.50 -23.77
CA ARG A 327 -4.99 20.27 -25.17
C ARG A 327 -4.24 21.45 -25.75
N LEU A 328 -4.68 22.69 -25.51
CA LEU A 328 -3.97 23.89 -25.95
C LEU A 328 -2.55 23.98 -25.36
N LEU A 329 -2.39 23.64 -24.06
CA LEU A 329 -1.08 23.60 -23.42
C LEU A 329 -0.15 22.55 -24.06
N VAL A 330 -0.67 21.35 -24.33
CA VAL A 330 0.09 20.26 -24.94
C VAL A 330 0.46 20.57 -26.38
N ILE A 331 -0.47 21.12 -27.16
CA ILE A 331 -0.21 21.60 -28.53
C ILE A 331 0.94 22.61 -28.52
N GLY A 332 0.90 23.60 -27.62
CA GLY A 332 1.97 24.60 -27.50
C GLY A 332 3.32 23.98 -27.12
N ALA A 333 3.32 23.04 -26.17
CA ALA A 333 4.54 22.35 -25.76
C ALA A 333 5.13 21.46 -26.88
N LEU A 334 4.29 20.72 -27.60
CA LEU A 334 4.72 19.86 -28.71
C LEU A 334 5.27 20.68 -29.88
N ALA A 335 4.62 21.80 -30.22
CA ALA A 335 5.10 22.72 -31.24
C ALA A 335 6.45 23.34 -30.85
N ALA A 336 6.64 23.73 -29.58
CA ALA A 336 7.92 24.26 -29.10
C ALA A 336 9.05 23.21 -29.11
N LEU A 337 8.71 21.92 -28.96
CA LEU A 337 9.65 20.80 -28.98
C LEU A 337 9.89 20.22 -30.38
N GLY A 338 9.20 20.71 -31.42
CA GLY A 338 9.30 20.19 -32.79
C GLY A 338 8.82 18.75 -32.93
N ARG A 339 7.78 18.37 -32.17
CA ARG A 339 7.21 17.01 -32.17
C ARG A 339 5.99 16.91 -33.07
N ASP A 340 6.25 17.07 -34.37
CA ASP A 340 5.22 17.13 -35.42
C ASP A 340 4.37 15.85 -35.48
N ASP A 341 5.00 14.70 -35.23
CA ASP A 341 4.38 13.38 -35.17
C ASP A 341 3.25 13.32 -34.13
N LEU A 342 3.49 13.88 -32.95
CA LEU A 342 2.51 13.93 -31.87
C LEU A 342 1.51 15.08 -32.04
N LEU A 343 1.92 16.16 -32.70
CA LEU A 343 1.05 17.30 -32.96
C LEU A 343 -0.08 16.95 -33.94
N GLU A 344 0.20 16.16 -34.99
CA GLU A 344 -0.83 15.67 -35.92
C GLU A 344 -1.90 14.84 -35.18
N VAL A 345 -1.48 14.01 -34.22
CA VAL A 345 -2.39 13.22 -33.38
C VAL A 345 -3.27 14.13 -32.52
N GLN A 346 -2.70 15.15 -31.88
CA GLN A 346 -3.46 16.08 -31.04
C GLN A 346 -4.46 16.91 -31.85
N PHE A 347 -4.09 17.37 -33.05
CA PHE A 347 -4.98 18.10 -33.95
C PHE A 347 -6.11 17.23 -34.48
N SER A 348 -5.82 16.01 -34.96
CA SER A 348 -6.84 15.07 -35.43
C SER A 348 -7.84 14.74 -34.32
N SER A 349 -7.35 14.36 -33.14
CA SER A 349 -8.20 14.06 -31.98
C SER A 349 -9.07 15.27 -31.54
N ALA A 350 -8.55 16.50 -31.67
CA ALA A 350 -9.30 17.71 -31.32
C ALA A 350 -10.49 17.96 -32.26
N LEU A 351 -10.28 17.74 -33.57
CA LEU A 351 -11.29 17.91 -34.59
C LEU A 351 -12.37 16.83 -34.47
N ASP A 352 -11.97 15.56 -34.35
CA ASP A 352 -12.89 14.42 -34.28
C ASP A 352 -13.79 14.44 -33.03
N ARG A 353 -13.45 15.26 -32.03
CA ARG A 353 -14.18 15.41 -30.77
C ARG A 353 -14.83 16.79 -30.61
N ASP A 354 -14.83 17.60 -31.67
CA ASP A 354 -15.39 18.96 -31.67
C ASP A 354 -14.80 19.88 -30.59
N GLU A 355 -13.57 19.62 -30.13
CA GLU A 355 -12.89 20.43 -29.10
C GLU A 355 -12.29 21.71 -29.70
N LEU A 356 -11.86 21.63 -30.96
CA LEU A 356 -11.33 22.74 -31.75
C LEU A 356 -11.90 22.66 -33.17
N THR A 357 -12.07 23.81 -33.82
CA THR A 357 -12.41 23.88 -35.24
C THR A 357 -11.17 23.99 -36.12
N VAL A 358 -11.30 23.70 -37.42
CA VAL A 358 -10.22 23.90 -38.40
C VAL A 358 -9.71 25.35 -38.37
N ASP A 359 -10.61 26.34 -38.31
CA ASP A 359 -10.23 27.74 -38.25
C ASP A 359 -9.49 28.10 -36.96
N GLN A 360 -9.87 27.48 -35.83
CA GLN A 360 -9.12 27.63 -34.58
C GLN A 360 -7.72 27.01 -34.68
N LEU A 361 -7.56 25.86 -35.36
CA LEU A 361 -6.24 25.28 -35.60
C LEU A 361 -5.38 26.18 -36.49
N ARG A 362 -5.94 26.75 -37.55
CA ARG A 362 -5.25 27.73 -38.41
C ARG A 362 -4.76 28.94 -37.59
N GLU A 363 -5.62 29.51 -36.76
CA GLU A 363 -5.27 30.64 -35.90
C GLU A 363 -4.21 30.27 -34.85
N ILE A 364 -4.28 29.06 -34.28
CA ILE A 364 -3.25 28.55 -33.36
C ILE A 364 -1.89 28.49 -34.05
N VAL A 365 -1.81 28.02 -35.31
CA VAL A 365 -0.53 27.98 -36.06
C VAL A 365 0.03 29.39 -36.27
N VAL A 366 -0.82 30.36 -36.62
CA VAL A 366 -0.43 31.77 -36.76
C VAL A 366 0.09 32.32 -35.43
N HIS A 367 -0.61 32.05 -34.33
CA HIS A 367 -0.19 32.49 -33.00
C HIS A 367 1.15 31.87 -32.59
N LEU A 368 1.30 30.54 -32.72
CA LEU A 368 2.51 29.81 -32.37
C LEU A 368 3.73 30.29 -33.18
N ALA A 369 3.56 30.71 -34.44
CA ALA A 369 4.66 31.18 -35.28
C ALA A 369 5.46 32.32 -34.64
N HIS A 370 4.82 33.13 -33.78
CA HIS A 370 5.45 34.24 -33.06
C HIS A 370 6.33 33.77 -31.90
N TYR A 371 6.04 32.60 -31.31
CA TYR A 371 6.70 32.10 -30.11
C TYR A 371 7.70 30.98 -30.40
N VAL A 372 7.35 30.05 -31.30
CA VAL A 372 8.20 28.90 -31.64
C VAL A 372 8.94 29.07 -32.98
N GLY A 373 8.61 30.14 -33.71
CA GLY A 373 9.29 30.55 -34.94
C GLY A 373 8.68 29.97 -36.22
N TRP A 374 8.75 30.77 -37.29
CA TRP A 374 8.26 30.41 -38.63
C TRP A 374 8.77 29.08 -39.21
N PRO A 375 10.05 28.68 -39.01
CA PRO A 375 10.52 27.39 -39.53
C PRO A 375 9.77 26.19 -38.94
N GLN A 376 9.48 26.22 -37.64
CA GLN A 376 8.72 25.16 -36.96
C GLN A 376 7.24 25.16 -37.40
N THR A 377 6.63 26.33 -37.62
CA THR A 377 5.24 26.37 -38.07
C THR A 377 5.05 26.12 -39.57
N THR A 378 6.10 26.26 -40.38
CA THR A 378 6.08 25.95 -41.82
C THR A 378 5.79 24.47 -42.08
N VAL A 379 6.20 23.57 -41.18
CA VAL A 379 5.87 22.14 -41.28
C VAL A 379 4.48 21.82 -40.72
N ILE A 380 3.96 22.64 -39.80
CA ILE A 380 2.63 22.46 -39.16
C ILE A 380 1.50 23.01 -40.04
N GLY A 381 1.68 24.12 -40.75
CA GLY A 381 0.64 24.73 -41.59
C GLY A 381 0.02 23.75 -42.61
N PRO A 382 0.82 23.06 -43.43
CA PRO A 382 0.30 22.05 -44.37
C PRO A 382 -0.43 20.87 -43.70
N MET A 383 -0.06 20.53 -42.45
CA MET A 383 -0.72 19.47 -41.68
C MET A 383 -2.17 19.84 -41.36
N VAL A 384 -2.44 21.09 -40.97
CA VAL A 384 -3.80 21.56 -40.69
C VAL A 384 -4.66 21.52 -41.95
N GLU A 385 -4.12 21.94 -43.11
CA GLU A 385 -4.87 21.90 -44.38
C GLU A 385 -5.18 20.47 -44.84
N LYS A 386 -4.24 19.53 -44.63
CA LYS A 386 -4.48 18.11 -44.89
C LYS A 386 -5.59 17.53 -44.01
N LEU A 387 -5.68 17.95 -42.74
CA LEU A 387 -6.74 17.54 -41.83
C LEU A 387 -8.09 18.17 -42.19
N ALA A 388 -8.10 19.44 -42.62
CA ALA A 388 -9.29 20.13 -43.09
C ALA A 388 -9.95 19.39 -44.27
N LEU A 389 -9.15 19.03 -45.29
CA LEU A 389 -9.63 18.29 -46.46
C LEU A 389 -10.23 16.91 -46.10
N ARG A 390 -9.70 16.26 -45.06
CA ARG A 390 -10.24 14.98 -44.57
C ARG A 390 -11.57 15.17 -43.86
N SER A 391 -11.70 16.22 -43.07
CA SER A 391 -12.94 16.56 -42.36
C SER A 391 -14.06 16.90 -43.36
N ASP A 392 -13.76 17.72 -44.37
CA ASP A 392 -14.71 18.08 -45.43
C ASP A 392 -15.17 16.84 -46.22
N ALA A 393 -14.24 15.97 -46.62
CA ALA A 393 -14.56 14.73 -47.33
C ALA A 393 -15.39 13.73 -46.49
N ALA A 394 -15.22 13.73 -45.17
CA ALA A 394 -16.02 12.91 -44.25
C ALA A 394 -17.44 13.48 -44.06
N ALA A 395 -17.57 14.80 -44.00
CA ALA A 395 -18.86 15.49 -43.94
C ALA A 395 -19.67 15.28 -45.23
N ASP A 396 -19.03 15.33 -46.40
CA ASP A 396 -19.65 15.08 -47.71
C ASP A 396 -20.07 13.61 -47.93
N ALA A 397 -19.51 12.67 -47.16
CA ALA A 397 -19.80 11.24 -47.26
C ALA A 397 -20.85 10.72 -46.26
N ALA A 398 -21.33 11.56 -45.34
CA ALA A 398 -22.36 11.19 -44.37
C ALA A 398 -23.74 11.04 -45.08
N PRO A 399 -24.47 9.91 -44.93
CA PRO A 399 -25.76 9.73 -45.60
C PRO A 399 -26.80 10.75 -45.10
N GLU A 400 -27.51 11.40 -46.04
CA GLU A 400 -28.71 12.20 -45.77
C GLU A 400 -29.83 11.34 -45.16
N ASP A 401 -29.83 11.10 -43.85
CA ASP A 401 -30.96 10.48 -43.14
C ASP A 401 -31.51 11.37 -42.01
N GLN A 402 -31.54 12.68 -42.26
CA GLN A 402 -32.31 13.65 -41.48
C GLN A 402 -33.14 14.56 -42.41
N ALA A 403 -33.89 13.94 -43.33
CA ALA A 403 -34.92 14.64 -44.09
C ALA A 403 -36.09 13.72 -44.45
N ARG A 404 -36.67 13.02 -43.46
CA ARG A 404 -38.08 12.54 -43.40
C ARG A 404 -38.29 11.72 -42.13
N GLY A 405 -38.97 12.30 -41.14
CA GLY A 405 -39.40 11.63 -39.91
C GLY A 405 -39.96 12.62 -38.91
#